data_AF-A0A376FLV7-F1
#
_entry.id   AF-A0A376FLV7-F1
#
_cell.length_a   1.000
_cell.length_b   1.000
_cell.length_c   1.000
_cell.angle_alpha   90.00
_cell.angle_beta   90.00
_cell.angle_gamma   90.00
#
_symmetry.space_group_name_H-M   'P 1'
#
loop_
_entity.id
_entity.type
_entity.pdbx_description
1 polymer ?
#
loop_
_entity_poly.entity_id
_entity_poly.type
_entity_poly.pdbx_seq_one_letter_code
_entity_poly.pdbx_strand_id
1 'polypeptide(L)' 'MKYVGAHVSAAGGLANAAIRAAEIEATAFALFTKKPAPVARRSAHR' A
#
# COMPACT_ATOMS: atom_id res chain seq x y z
N MET A 1 3.40 12.63 21.70
CA MET A 1 2.36 11.80 21.06
C MET A 1 3.03 10.67 20.30
N LYS A 2 2.45 9.46 20.28
CA LYS A 2 3.00 8.31 19.53
C LYS A 2 2.10 8.05 18.32
N TYR A 3 2.69 7.86 17.14
CA TYR A 3 1.98 7.53 15.91
C TYR A 3 2.15 6.04 15.62
N VAL A 4 1.03 5.34 15.48
CA VAL A 4 1.00 3.89 15.28
C VAL A 4 0.07 3.56 14.12
N GLY A 5 0.51 2.65 13.26
CA GLY A 5 -0.35 2.01 12.28
C GLY A 5 0.42 1.13 11.31
N ALA A 6 -0.12 0.97 10.09
CA ALA A 6 0.25 -0.12 9.19
C ALA A 6 0.64 0.36 7.78
N HIS A 7 1.28 -0.55 7.04
CA HIS A 7 1.46 -0.38 5.60
C HIS A 7 0.16 -0.77 4.89
N VAL A 8 -0.50 0.21 4.28
CA VAL A 8 -1.82 0.07 3.65
C VAL A 8 -1.70 0.20 2.12
N SER A 9 -2.54 -0.55 1.41
CA SER A 9 -2.58 -0.48 -0.05
C SER A 9 -3.29 0.79 -0.51
N ALA A 10 -2.67 1.53 -1.44
CA ALA A 10 -3.27 2.66 -2.16
C ALA A 10 -3.92 2.25 -3.50
N ALA A 11 -4.21 0.95 -3.67
CA ALA A 11 -4.92 0.48 -4.85
C ALA A 11 -6.30 1.12 -4.95
N GLY A 12 -6.64 1.61 -6.15
CA GLY A 12 -7.90 2.33 -6.40
C GLY A 12 -7.85 3.82 -6.04
N GLY A 13 -6.71 4.35 -5.58
CA GLY A 13 -6.52 5.77 -5.32
C GLY A 13 -5.86 6.06 -3.96
N LEU A 14 -5.25 7.23 -3.84
CA LEU A 14 -4.55 7.65 -2.62
C LEU A 14 -5.50 7.80 -1.42
N ALA A 15 -6.71 8.33 -1.64
CA ALA A 15 -7.71 8.51 -0.59
C ALA A 15 -8.08 7.18 0.11
N ASN A 16 -8.08 6.06 -0.62
CA ASN A 16 -8.38 4.75 -0.05
C ASN A 16 -7.35 4.32 0.99
N ALA A 17 -6.09 4.75 0.87
CA ALA A 17 -5.08 4.43 1.87
C ALA A 17 -5.43 5.07 3.23
N ALA A 18 -5.90 6.33 3.23
CA ALA A 18 -6.33 7.01 4.45
C ALA A 18 -7.59 6.40 5.05
N ILE A 19 -8.58 6.05 4.21
CA ILE A 19 -9.82 5.37 4.66
C ILE A 19 -9.47 4.04 5.32
N ARG A 20 -8.64 3.21 4.69
CA ARG A 20 -8.19 1.92 5.23
C ARG A 20 -7.40 2.05 6.53
N ALA A 21 -6.60 3.10 6.66
CA ALA A 21 -5.90 3.38 7.91
C ALA A 21 -6.89 3.77 9.03
N ALA A 22 -7.93 4.55 8.70
CA ALA A 22 -8.98 4.91 9.65
C ALA A 22 -9.82 3.69 10.06
N GLU A 23 -10.10 2.76 9.15
CA GLU A 23 -10.82 1.50 9.42
C GLU A 23 -10.12 0.61 10.46
N ILE A 24 -8.79 0.72 10.59
CA ILE A 24 -7.99 -0.01 11.59
C ILE A 24 -7.59 0.86 12.79
N GLU A 25 -8.22 2.04 12.95
CA GLU A 25 -7.94 2.99 14.03
C GLU A 25 -6.47 3.44 14.10
N ALA A 26 -5.77 3.44 12.95
CA ALA A 26 -4.38 3.87 12.87
C ALA A 26 -4.25 5.39 12.92
N THR A 27 -3.23 5.87 13.62
CA THR A 27 -2.87 7.30 13.72
C THR A 27 -1.74 7.69 12.76
N ALA A 28 -1.09 6.71 12.12
CA ALA A 28 -0.19 6.90 10.99
C ALA A 28 -0.23 5.68 10.06
N PHE A 29 0.15 5.85 8.80
CA PHE A 29 0.18 4.76 7.83
C PHE A 29 1.28 4.99 6.79
N ALA A 30 1.69 3.91 6.14
CA ALA A 30 2.65 3.94 5.05
C ALA A 30 2.03 3.36 3.77
N LEU A 31 2.40 3.89 2.61
CA LEU A 31 1.98 3.40 1.30
C LEU A 31 3.08 3.61 0.26
N PHE A 32 2.99 2.93 -0.87
CA PHE A 32 3.85 3.19 -2.03
C PHE A 32 3.30 4.34 -2.89
N THR A 33 4.11 5.37 -3.14
CA THR A 33 3.77 6.51 -4.02
C THR A 33 3.67 6.13 -5.50
N LYS A 34 4.19 4.95 -5.88
CA LYS A 34 4.12 4.38 -7.23
C LYS A 34 3.89 2.87 -7.14
N LYS A 35 3.15 2.31 -8.09
CA LYS A 35 3.04 0.84 -8.22
C LYS A 35 4.41 0.24 -8.58
N PRO A 36 4.87 -0.80 -7.87
CA PRO A 36 6.10 -1.51 -8.23
C PRO A 36 5.98 -2.09 -9.65
N ALA A 37 7.08 -2.11 -10.39
CA ALA A 37 7.08 -2.62 -11.75
C ALA A 37 6.72 -4.12 -11.76
N PRO A 38 5.88 -4.58 -12.71
CA PRO A 38 5.62 -6.00 -12.85
C PRO A 38 6.94 -6.71 -13.17
N VAL A 39 7.31 -7.71 -12.36
CA VAL A 39 8.41 -8.61 -12.70
C VAL A 39 7.99 -9.33 -13.98
N ALA A 40 8.69 -9.05 -15.08
CA ALA A 40 8.50 -9.75 -16.34
C ALA A 40 8.64 -11.25 -16.05
N ARG A 41 7.54 -12.00 -16.17
CA ARG A 41 7.60 -13.46 -16.14
C ARG A 41 8.45 -13.85 -17.33
N ARG A 42 9.73 -14.19 -17.09
CA ARG A 42 10.53 -14.90 -18.08
C ARG A 42 9.76 -16.19 -18.34
N SER A 43 9.13 -16.26 -19.51
CA SER A 43 8.52 -17.49 -20.01
C SER A 43 9.63 -18.53 -20.01
N ALA A 44 9.56 -19.46 -19.06
CA ALA A 44 10.43 -20.61 -19.03
C ALA A 44 9.95 -21.55 -20.13
N HIS A 45 10.31 -21.23 -21.37
CA HIS A 45 10.47 -22.21 -22.43
C HIS A 45 11.95 -22.51 -22.52
N ARG A 46 12.37 -23.51 -21.75
CA ARG A 46 13.61 -24.25 -21.97
C ARG A 46 13.37 -25.70 -21.60
#